data_AF-A0AAD1ZVM8-F1
#
_entry.id   AF-A0AAD1ZVM8-F1
#
_cell.length_a   1.000
_cell.length_b   1.000
_cell.length_c   1.000
_cell.angle_alpha   90.00
_cell.angle_beta   90.00
_cell.angle_gamma   90.00
#
_symmetry.space_group_name_H-M   'P 1'
#
loop_
_entity.id
_entity.type
_entity.pdbx_description
1 polymer ?
#
loop_
_entity_poly.entity_id
_entity_poly.type
_entity_poly.pdbx_seq_one_letter_code
_entity_poly.pdbx_strand_id
1 'polypeptide(L)'
;MTFHQILTPICSPDASFSSILSLFPLVNASRNLEHGSHTQLNADDSTPYIWPLPSEFSFGNQTLAVDPNLSLVVSGNGGGSAIVNEAFERYKLIIFKHHSELSNFGRSYDIEKLNLIVHSANEELQLGVDESYSLLVAKRDEHSIIGEITIEASSVYGSLRGLETLSQLCAFDYGTKTVPSVQSTVVHPGQAKI
;
A
#
# COMPACT_ATOMS: atom_id res chain seq x y z
N MET A 1 -38.71 36.94 -49.92
CA MET A 1 -38.64 37.14 -48.46
C MET A 1 -37.35 36.48 -47.95
N THR A 2 -36.32 37.33 -47.80
CA THR A 2 -35.35 37.42 -46.68
C THR A 2 -34.58 36.17 -46.17
N PHE A 3 -33.24 36.24 -46.33
CA PHE A 3 -32.11 35.88 -45.42
C PHE A 3 -31.90 34.39 -45.02
N HIS A 4 -30.72 33.83 -44.71
CA HIS A 4 -29.32 34.25 -44.54
C HIS A 4 -28.44 32.96 -44.46
N GLN A 5 -27.18 32.98 -44.92
CA GLN A 5 -26.01 32.18 -44.43
C GLN A 5 -24.82 32.50 -45.36
N ILE A 6 -23.86 33.38 -45.06
CA ILE A 6 -22.77 33.44 -44.05
C ILE A 6 -21.54 32.55 -44.36
N LEU A 7 -20.44 33.28 -44.70
CA LEU A 7 -18.97 33.09 -44.53
C LEU A 7 -18.28 31.76 -44.95
N THR A 8 -17.40 31.72 -45.98
CA THR A 8 -15.95 32.11 -46.11
C THR A 8 -14.96 31.17 -45.36
N PRO A 9 -13.63 31.19 -45.64
CA PRO A 9 -12.99 30.27 -46.57
C PRO A 9 -11.96 29.33 -45.90
N ILE A 10 -11.64 28.31 -46.70
CA ILE A 10 -10.54 27.35 -46.67
C ILE A 10 -9.21 27.96 -46.18
N CYS A 11 -8.60 27.37 -45.15
CA CYS A 11 -7.25 27.68 -44.69
C CYS A 11 -6.49 26.36 -44.44
N SER A 12 -5.46 26.10 -45.25
CA SER A 12 -4.39 25.14 -44.94
C SER A 12 -3.34 25.80 -44.07
N PRO A 13 -2.62 25.01 -43.26
CA PRO A 13 -1.18 25.23 -43.16
C PRO A 13 -0.37 23.93 -43.30
N ASP A 14 0.57 23.97 -44.23
CA ASP A 14 1.77 23.13 -44.24
C ASP A 14 2.65 23.44 -43.02
N ALA A 15 3.14 22.40 -42.34
CA ALA A 15 4.31 22.50 -41.48
C ALA A 15 5.04 21.15 -41.44
N SER A 16 6.11 21.08 -42.23
CA SER A 16 7.12 20.03 -42.18
C SER A 16 7.82 20.04 -40.82
N PHE A 17 7.82 18.91 -40.11
CA PHE A 17 8.67 18.70 -38.94
C PHE A 17 9.90 17.88 -39.35
N SER A 18 11.05 18.54 -39.38
CA SER A 18 12.37 17.95 -39.59
C SER A 18 12.88 17.35 -38.27
N SER A 19 12.94 16.03 -38.18
CA SER A 19 13.54 15.31 -37.06
C SER A 19 15.05 15.21 -37.26
N ILE A 20 15.81 16.08 -36.60
CA ILE A 20 17.27 15.98 -36.49
C ILE A 20 17.63 14.98 -35.38
N LEU A 21 18.14 13.82 -35.80
CA LEU A 21 18.70 12.78 -34.94
C LEU A 21 20.07 13.25 -34.43
N SER A 22 20.17 13.70 -33.18
CA SER A 22 21.46 14.02 -32.55
C SER A 22 22.08 12.77 -31.96
N LEU A 23 23.24 12.39 -32.49
CA LEU A 23 24.07 11.29 -32.05
C LEU A 23 24.99 11.81 -30.93
N PHE A 24 24.70 11.49 -29.67
CA PHE A 24 25.61 11.81 -28.56
C PHE A 24 26.71 10.72 -28.46
N PRO A 25 28.01 11.09 -28.46
CA PRO A 25 29.07 10.12 -28.24
C PRO A 25 29.13 9.69 -26.77
N LEU A 26 29.13 8.38 -26.55
CA LEU A 26 29.32 7.73 -25.25
C LEU A 26 30.80 7.86 -24.84
N VAL A 27 31.11 8.74 -23.89
CA VAL A 27 32.43 8.76 -23.22
C VAL A 27 32.35 7.94 -21.95
N ASN A 28 32.89 6.72 -22.01
CA ASN A 28 33.12 5.89 -20.82
C ASN A 28 34.37 6.41 -20.08
N ALA A 29 34.16 7.18 -19.01
CA ALA A 29 35.20 7.44 -18.02
C ALA A 29 35.13 6.37 -16.93
N SER A 30 36.04 5.39 -17.00
CA SER A 30 36.26 4.41 -15.93
C SER A 30 36.90 5.10 -14.74
N ARG A 31 36.21 5.09 -13.59
CA ARG A 31 36.77 5.46 -12.29
C ARG A 31 36.83 4.20 -11.45
N ASN A 32 38.03 3.62 -11.35
CA ASN A 32 38.35 2.64 -10.33
C ASN A 32 38.31 3.36 -8.98
N LEU A 33 37.31 3.04 -8.16
CA LEU A 33 37.35 3.31 -6.74
C LEU A 33 37.49 1.96 -6.04
N GLU A 34 38.74 1.62 -5.75
CA GLU A 34 39.09 0.57 -4.82
C GLU A 34 38.80 1.10 -3.41
N HIS A 35 37.81 0.54 -2.72
CA HIS A 35 37.70 0.68 -1.28
C HIS A 35 37.25 -0.65 -0.69
N GLY A 36 38.20 -1.32 -0.06
CA GLY A 36 37.98 -2.56 0.66
C GLY A 36 37.13 -2.33 1.90
N SER A 37 36.09 -3.14 2.02
CA SER A 37 35.68 -3.76 3.27
C SER A 37 34.71 -4.87 2.90
N HIS A 38 35.22 -6.10 2.88
CA HIS A 38 34.41 -7.32 2.90
C HIS A 38 33.65 -7.33 4.23
N THR A 39 32.52 -6.65 4.29
CA THR A 39 31.51 -6.91 5.31
C THR A 39 30.61 -7.99 4.72
N GLN A 40 30.94 -9.22 5.09
CA GLN A 40 30.06 -10.37 4.96
C GLN A 40 28.77 -10.02 5.70
N LEU A 41 27.77 -9.53 4.95
CA LEU A 41 26.44 -9.29 5.48
C LEU A 41 25.84 -10.67 5.78
N ASN A 42 25.95 -11.08 7.04
CA ASN A 42 25.14 -12.15 7.58
C ASN A 42 23.68 -11.77 7.35
N ALA A 43 22.99 -12.57 6.56
CA ALA A 43 21.55 -12.55 6.45
C ALA A 43 20.97 -13.08 7.76
N ASP A 44 20.86 -12.23 8.77
CA ASP A 44 20.13 -12.53 10.00
C ASP A 44 19.70 -11.22 10.68
N ASP A 45 18.39 -11.11 10.94
CA ASP A 45 17.71 -10.04 11.69
C ASP A 45 17.43 -8.68 11.00
N SER A 46 16.59 -8.67 9.96
CA SER A 46 16.03 -7.43 9.38
C SER A 46 14.60 -7.18 9.86
N THR A 47 14.45 -6.47 10.98
CA THR A 47 13.14 -5.96 11.43
C THR A 47 12.50 -5.09 10.33
N PRO A 48 11.19 -5.24 10.02
CA PRO A 48 10.51 -4.37 9.07
C PRO A 48 10.63 -2.90 9.49
N TYR A 49 10.98 -2.00 8.56
CA TYR A 49 11.11 -0.58 8.85
C TYR A 49 9.71 0.06 8.92
N ILE A 50 9.17 0.19 10.12
CA ILE A 50 7.85 0.77 10.39
C ILE A 50 8.04 2.11 11.11
N TRP A 51 7.29 3.12 10.67
CA TRP A 51 7.31 4.45 11.28
C TRP A 51 5.93 5.12 11.30
N PRO A 52 5.47 5.63 12.47
CA PRO A 52 6.10 5.48 13.78
C PRO A 52 6.10 4.02 14.24
N LEU A 53 7.08 3.65 15.07
CA LEU A 53 7.08 2.30 15.65
C LEU A 53 5.84 2.15 16.55
N PRO A 54 5.02 1.11 16.35
CA PRO A 54 3.86 0.84 17.21
C PRO A 54 4.28 0.61 18.66
N SER A 55 3.37 0.81 19.62
CA SER A 55 3.73 0.61 21.04
C SER A 55 4.05 -0.84 21.37
N GLU A 56 3.41 -1.78 20.68
CA GLU A 56 3.75 -3.19 20.72
C GLU A 56 3.90 -3.67 19.27
N PHE A 57 4.98 -4.39 18.98
CA PHE A 57 5.24 -4.92 17.64
C PHE A 57 5.95 -6.27 17.73
N SER A 58 5.39 -7.28 17.08
CA SER A 58 5.99 -8.61 16.97
C SER A 58 5.81 -9.17 15.56
N PHE A 59 6.90 -9.66 14.96
CA PHE A 59 6.89 -10.26 13.63
C PHE A 59 7.56 -11.63 13.67
N GLY A 60 7.13 -12.49 12.76
CA GLY A 60 7.65 -13.82 12.55
C GLY A 60 8.66 -13.86 11.40
N ASN A 61 9.30 -15.02 11.24
CA ASN A 61 10.35 -15.22 10.25
C ASN A 61 9.84 -15.66 8.85
N GLN A 62 8.53 -15.62 8.65
CA GLN A 62 7.88 -16.01 7.39
C GLN A 62 7.31 -14.78 6.69
N THR A 63 7.34 -14.84 5.37
CA THR A 63 6.88 -13.79 4.47
C THR A 63 5.75 -14.35 3.62
N LEU A 64 4.62 -13.67 3.58
CA LEU A 64 3.37 -14.12 2.95
C LEU A 64 3.09 -13.27 1.71
N ALA A 65 2.77 -13.91 0.59
CA ALA A 65 2.38 -13.21 -0.63
C ALA A 65 0.95 -12.68 -0.53
N VAL A 66 0.75 -11.39 -0.79
CA VAL A 66 -0.56 -10.73 -0.74
C VAL A 66 -1.13 -10.59 -2.14
N ASP A 67 -2.40 -10.99 -2.33
CA ASP A 67 -3.13 -10.83 -3.58
C ASP A 67 -3.33 -9.34 -3.90
N PRO A 68 -2.89 -8.85 -5.08
CA PRO A 68 -3.20 -7.51 -5.58
C PRO A 68 -4.69 -7.19 -5.66
N ASN A 69 -5.53 -8.21 -5.83
CA ASN A 69 -6.98 -8.10 -5.79
C ASN A 69 -7.56 -8.28 -4.39
N LEU A 70 -6.78 -7.98 -3.34
CA LEU A 70 -7.17 -8.06 -1.93
C LEU A 70 -8.63 -7.64 -1.71
N SER A 71 -9.43 -8.56 -1.17
CA SER A 71 -10.83 -8.32 -0.85
C SER A 71 -10.97 -7.68 0.52
N LEU A 72 -11.80 -6.63 0.62
CA LEU A 72 -12.15 -6.03 1.90
C LEU A 72 -13.42 -6.68 2.44
N VAL A 73 -13.34 -7.14 3.68
CA VAL A 73 -14.51 -7.49 4.50
C VAL A 73 -14.54 -6.51 5.66
N VAL A 74 -15.63 -5.76 5.78
CA VAL A 74 -15.82 -4.77 6.84
C VAL A 74 -16.93 -5.23 7.79
N SER A 75 -16.73 -5.00 9.09
CA SER A 75 -17.70 -5.30 10.13
C SER A 75 -17.66 -4.28 11.28
N GLY A 76 -18.63 -4.37 12.19
CA GLY A 76 -18.84 -3.38 13.25
C GLY A 76 -19.60 -2.14 12.78
N ASN A 77 -20.00 -1.28 13.73
CA ASN A 77 -20.85 -0.13 13.42
C ASN A 77 -20.17 0.87 12.47
N GLY A 78 -18.84 1.02 12.56
CA GLY A 78 -18.07 1.90 11.69
C GLY A 78 -17.69 1.29 10.33
N GLY A 79 -17.97 0.00 10.09
CA GLY A 79 -17.58 -0.69 8.85
C GLY A 79 -18.24 -0.12 7.59
N GLY A 80 -19.41 0.51 7.72
CA GLY A 80 -20.11 1.19 6.62
C GLY A 80 -19.65 2.63 6.35
N SER A 81 -18.64 3.12 7.08
CA SER A 81 -18.11 4.48 6.91
C SER A 81 -17.48 4.67 5.52
N ALA A 82 -17.81 5.77 4.86
CA ALA A 82 -17.19 6.14 3.59
C ALA A 82 -15.67 6.36 3.75
N ILE A 83 -15.26 6.93 4.89
CA ILE A 83 -13.85 7.20 5.21
C ILE A 83 -13.03 5.90 5.22
N VAL A 84 -13.58 4.85 5.83
CA VAL A 84 -12.93 3.54 5.91
C VAL A 84 -12.76 2.93 4.52
N ASN A 85 -13.83 2.93 3.72
CA ASN A 85 -13.81 2.34 2.39
C ASN A 85 -12.87 3.09 1.43
N GLU A 86 -12.96 4.43 1.40
CA GLU A 86 -12.07 5.26 0.58
C GLU A 86 -10.59 5.13 1.00
N ALA A 87 -10.34 4.99 2.30
CA ALA A 87 -8.98 4.75 2.79
C ALA A 87 -8.45 3.39 2.35
N PHE A 88 -9.26 2.33 2.45
CA PHE A 88 -8.86 1.01 1.97
C PHE A 88 -8.47 1.06 0.48
N GLU A 89 -9.32 1.64 -0.37
CA GLU A 89 -9.04 1.74 -1.82
C GLU A 89 -7.74 2.52 -2.08
N ARG A 90 -7.53 3.63 -1.36
CA ARG A 90 -6.28 4.40 -1.45
C ARG A 90 -5.06 3.57 -1.05
N TYR A 91 -5.11 2.85 0.07
CA TYR A 91 -3.99 2.05 0.54
C TYR A 91 -3.72 0.83 -0.33
N LYS A 92 -4.76 0.20 -0.87
CA LYS A 92 -4.65 -0.86 -1.87
C LYS A 92 -3.88 -0.36 -3.10
N LEU A 93 -4.22 0.83 -3.61
CA LEU A 93 -3.48 1.45 -4.72
C LEU A 93 -2.02 1.74 -4.36
N ILE A 94 -1.72 2.16 -3.13
CA ILE A 94 -0.34 2.43 -2.68
C ILE A 94 0.47 1.12 -2.64
N ILE A 95 -0.08 0.07 -2.01
CA ILE A 95 0.59 -1.23 -1.85
C ILE A 95 0.87 -1.87 -3.22
N PHE A 96 -0.08 -1.77 -4.15
CA PHE A 96 -0.02 -2.45 -5.45
C PHE A 96 0.25 -1.53 -6.65
N LYS A 97 0.76 -0.30 -6.44
CA LYS A 97 0.98 0.71 -7.50
C LYS A 97 1.77 0.20 -8.72
N HIS A 98 2.73 -0.69 -8.51
CA HIS A 98 3.60 -1.24 -9.55
C HIS A 98 3.21 -2.66 -9.97
N HIS A 99 2.02 -3.10 -9.57
CA HIS A 99 1.51 -4.41 -9.94
C HIS A 99 1.07 -4.42 -11.40
N SER A 100 1.50 -5.44 -12.16
CA SER A 100 1.10 -5.66 -13.54
C SER A 100 0.01 -6.73 -13.58
N GLU A 101 -1.13 -6.46 -14.21
CA GLU A 101 -2.16 -7.50 -14.39
C GLU A 101 -1.63 -8.71 -15.17
N LEU A 102 -0.60 -8.52 -15.99
CA LEU A 102 0.04 -9.58 -16.76
C LEU A 102 0.92 -10.50 -15.88
N SER A 103 1.40 -10.03 -14.72
CA SER A 103 2.20 -10.85 -13.78
C SER A 103 1.38 -11.79 -12.89
N ASN A 104 0.05 -11.71 -12.97
CA ASN A 104 -0.87 -12.51 -12.15
C ASN A 104 -1.13 -13.94 -12.66
N PHE A 105 -0.82 -14.25 -13.92
CA PHE A 105 -1.13 -15.56 -14.49
C PHE A 105 -0.31 -16.67 -13.82
N GLY A 106 -0.98 -17.51 -13.02
CA GLY A 106 -0.40 -18.71 -12.40
C GLY A 106 0.29 -18.50 -11.05
N ARG A 107 0.10 -17.34 -10.39
CA ARG A 107 0.62 -17.13 -9.03
C ARG A 107 -0.41 -17.50 -7.96
N SER A 108 0.05 -18.20 -6.92
CA SER A 108 -0.73 -18.47 -5.71
C SER A 108 -0.39 -17.42 -4.67
N TYR A 109 -1.41 -16.84 -4.04
CA TYR A 109 -1.26 -15.90 -2.94
C TYR A 109 -1.53 -16.60 -1.61
N ASP A 110 -0.89 -16.14 -0.55
CA ASP A 110 -1.11 -16.64 0.81
C ASP A 110 -2.25 -15.88 1.49
N ILE A 111 -2.40 -14.59 1.16
CA ILE A 111 -3.42 -13.68 1.70
C ILE A 111 -4.29 -13.14 0.57
N GLU A 112 -5.61 -13.30 0.70
CA GLU A 112 -6.59 -12.80 -0.27
C GLU A 112 -7.63 -11.86 0.35
N LYS A 113 -7.65 -11.77 1.69
CA LYS A 113 -8.67 -11.03 2.44
C LYS A 113 -8.08 -10.15 3.52
N LEU A 114 -8.60 -8.93 3.59
CA LEU A 114 -8.47 -8.02 4.73
C LEU A 114 -9.82 -7.93 5.45
N ASN A 115 -9.85 -8.36 6.71
CA ASN A 115 -10.97 -8.18 7.61
C ASN A 115 -10.74 -6.94 8.48
N LEU A 116 -11.64 -5.96 8.39
CA LEU A 116 -11.52 -4.70 9.09
C LEU A 116 -12.74 -4.49 9.99
N ILE A 117 -12.49 -4.48 11.30
CA ILE A 117 -13.50 -4.44 12.36
C ILE A 117 -13.45 -3.04 13.00
N VAL A 118 -14.51 -2.26 12.84
CA VAL A 118 -14.60 -0.89 13.41
C VAL A 118 -15.79 -0.78 14.33
N HIS A 119 -15.54 -0.63 15.63
CA HIS A 119 -16.59 -0.69 16.65
C HIS A 119 -17.51 0.54 16.66
N SER A 120 -16.99 1.73 16.34
CA SER A 120 -17.74 2.98 16.36
C SER A 120 -17.92 3.60 14.98
N ALA A 121 -19.14 4.06 14.68
CA ALA A 121 -19.47 4.85 13.50
C ALA A 121 -19.23 6.36 13.68
N ASN A 122 -18.66 6.78 14.82
CA ASN A 122 -18.41 8.19 15.07
C ASN A 122 -17.23 8.69 14.22
N GLU A 123 -17.51 9.64 13.35
CA GLU A 123 -16.57 10.30 12.45
C GLU A 123 -16.26 11.74 12.89
N GLU A 124 -16.58 12.11 14.12
CA GLU A 124 -16.26 13.42 14.67
C GLU A 124 -14.80 13.47 15.15
N LEU A 125 -14.03 14.41 14.59
CA LEU A 125 -12.66 14.70 15.02
C LEU A 125 -12.67 15.59 16.27
N GLN A 126 -12.33 14.98 17.40
CA GLN A 126 -12.12 15.68 18.67
C GLN A 126 -10.74 15.36 19.25
N LEU A 127 -10.24 16.23 20.11
CA LEU A 127 -9.04 15.93 20.88
C LEU A 127 -9.29 14.71 21.77
N GLY A 128 -8.39 13.73 21.74
CA GLY A 128 -8.52 12.50 22.51
C GLY A 128 -9.37 11.42 21.84
N VAL A 129 -9.64 11.55 20.52
CA VAL A 129 -10.25 10.44 19.77
C VAL A 129 -9.36 9.19 19.85
N ASP A 130 -10.00 8.03 19.97
CA ASP A 130 -9.28 6.77 20.09
C ASP A 130 -8.67 6.36 18.73
N GLU A 131 -7.36 6.52 18.58
CA GLU A 131 -6.61 6.10 17.39
C GLU A 131 -5.94 4.72 17.58
N SER A 132 -6.31 3.97 18.62
CA SER A 132 -5.78 2.63 18.87
C SER A 132 -6.25 1.64 17.80
N TYR A 133 -5.39 0.66 17.52
CA TYR A 133 -5.71 -0.45 16.64
C TYR A 133 -4.93 -1.70 17.06
N SER A 134 -5.45 -2.85 16.62
CA SER A 134 -4.77 -4.13 16.61
C SER A 134 -4.63 -4.62 15.17
N LEU A 135 -3.42 -5.00 14.75
CA LEU A 135 -3.16 -5.60 13.44
C LEU A 135 -2.59 -7.01 13.61
N LEU A 136 -3.23 -7.99 12.98
CA LEU A 136 -2.83 -9.38 12.94
C LEU A 136 -2.71 -9.85 11.48
N VAL A 137 -1.60 -10.49 11.15
CA VAL A 137 -1.36 -11.10 9.83
C VAL A 137 -1.22 -12.61 10.05
N ALA A 138 -2.33 -13.32 9.87
CA ALA A 138 -2.43 -14.75 10.10
C ALA A 138 -2.16 -15.52 8.80
N LYS A 139 -1.30 -16.54 8.91
CA LYS A 139 -1.08 -17.51 7.84
C LYS A 139 -2.30 -18.42 7.68
N ARG A 140 -2.44 -19.02 6.50
CA ARG A 140 -3.20 -20.26 6.28
C ARG A 140 -3.02 -21.26 7.44
N ASP A 141 -4.09 -21.59 8.13
CA ASP A 141 -4.13 -22.64 9.16
C ASP A 141 -4.73 -23.93 8.57
N GLU A 142 -4.91 -24.96 9.40
CA GLU A 142 -5.49 -26.24 8.96
C GLU A 142 -6.99 -26.13 8.63
N HIS A 143 -7.64 -25.03 9.02
CA HIS A 143 -9.08 -24.82 8.92
C HIS A 143 -9.48 -23.78 7.86
N SER A 144 -8.52 -23.02 7.32
CA SER A 144 -8.71 -22.00 6.29
C SER A 144 -7.80 -22.27 5.11
N ILE A 145 -8.35 -22.19 3.91
CA ILE A 145 -7.62 -22.40 2.65
C ILE A 145 -6.78 -21.15 2.30
N ILE A 146 -7.10 -20.00 2.88
CA ILE A 146 -6.43 -18.72 2.64
C ILE A 146 -6.09 -18.05 3.97
N GLY A 147 -4.93 -17.38 4.04
CA GLY A 147 -4.61 -16.52 5.17
C GLY A 147 -5.37 -15.20 5.10
N GLU A 148 -5.48 -14.53 6.23
CA GLU A 148 -6.19 -13.27 6.37
C GLU A 148 -5.41 -12.25 7.18
N ILE A 149 -5.61 -10.98 6.84
CA ILE A 149 -5.15 -9.86 7.66
C ILE A 149 -6.37 -9.33 8.42
N THR A 150 -6.23 -9.11 9.72
CA THR A 150 -7.28 -8.54 10.55
C THR A 150 -6.79 -7.23 11.16
N ILE A 151 -7.55 -6.15 10.93
CA ILE A 151 -7.41 -4.86 11.61
C ILE A 151 -8.64 -4.65 12.48
N GLU A 152 -8.44 -4.47 13.78
CA GLU A 152 -9.51 -4.14 14.72
C GLU A 152 -9.24 -2.78 15.37
N ALA A 153 -10.25 -1.92 15.39
CA ALA A 153 -10.14 -0.59 15.97
C ALA A 153 -11.45 -0.13 16.63
N SER A 154 -11.34 0.65 17.70
CA SER A 154 -12.49 1.27 18.37
C SER A 154 -13.16 2.33 17.51
N SER A 155 -12.39 3.05 16.68
CA SER A 155 -12.87 4.17 15.86
C SER A 155 -12.41 4.05 14.40
N VAL A 156 -13.04 4.86 13.54
CA VAL A 156 -12.62 5.03 12.15
C VAL A 156 -11.15 5.45 12.06
N TYR A 157 -10.66 6.32 12.96
CA TYR A 157 -9.28 6.81 12.92
C TYR A 157 -8.26 5.73 13.30
N GLY A 158 -8.59 4.88 14.27
CA GLY A 158 -7.76 3.70 14.57
C GLY A 158 -7.62 2.79 13.36
N SER A 159 -8.70 2.57 12.61
CA SER A 159 -8.66 1.76 11.38
C SER A 159 -7.73 2.37 10.32
N LEU A 160 -7.69 3.71 10.20
CA LEU A 160 -6.76 4.41 9.30
C LEU A 160 -5.30 4.20 9.72
N ARG A 161 -4.99 4.25 11.02
CA ARG A 161 -3.64 3.97 11.55
C ARG A 161 -3.22 2.53 11.27
N GLY A 162 -4.14 1.58 11.40
CA GLY A 162 -3.92 0.18 11.04
C GLY A 162 -3.61 -0.01 9.56
N LEU A 163 -4.39 0.63 8.67
CA LEU A 163 -4.18 0.56 7.22
C LEU A 163 -2.84 1.18 6.77
N GLU A 164 -2.47 2.32 7.36
CA GLU A 164 -1.14 2.93 7.16
C GLU A 164 -0.03 1.94 7.52
N THR A 165 -0.12 1.35 8.71
CA THR A 165 0.89 0.41 9.22
C THR A 165 0.96 -0.84 8.34
N LEU A 166 -0.18 -1.37 7.91
CA LEU A 166 -0.23 -2.47 6.96
C LEU A 166 0.50 -2.13 5.66
N SER A 167 0.30 -0.92 5.12
CA SER A 167 0.98 -0.51 3.90
C SER A 167 2.51 -0.47 4.03
N GLN A 168 3.01 -0.13 5.21
CA GLN A 168 4.45 -0.11 5.51
C GLN A 168 5.02 -1.53 5.70
N LEU A 169 4.21 -2.46 6.22
CA LEU A 169 4.59 -3.86 6.37
C LEU A 169 4.69 -4.60 5.03
N CYS A 170 3.98 -4.15 4.00
CA CYS A 170 4.08 -4.70 2.66
C CYS A 170 5.43 -4.33 2.01
N ALA A 171 6.37 -5.28 2.02
CA ALA A 171 7.64 -5.16 1.34
C ALA A 171 7.46 -5.21 -0.18
N PHE A 172 8.15 -4.30 -0.87
CA PHE A 172 8.14 -4.22 -2.31
C PHE A 172 9.07 -5.30 -2.92
N ASP A 173 8.48 -6.30 -3.57
CA ASP A 173 9.18 -7.11 -4.58
C ASP A 173 8.54 -6.84 -5.97
N TYR A 174 9.37 -6.83 -7.02
CA TYR A 174 9.01 -6.45 -8.39
C TYR A 174 8.07 -7.47 -9.05
N GLY A 175 7.99 -8.70 -8.54
CA GLY A 175 7.06 -9.74 -9.01
C GLY A 175 5.85 -9.99 -8.11
N THR A 176 5.96 -9.75 -6.80
CA THR A 176 4.94 -10.03 -5.78
C THR A 176 5.07 -9.04 -4.62
N LYS A 177 3.96 -8.64 -3.99
CA LYS A 177 4.03 -7.94 -2.70
C LYS A 177 3.99 -8.96 -1.59
N THR A 178 4.86 -8.78 -0.61
CA THR A 178 4.94 -9.71 0.50
C THR A 178 4.88 -8.98 1.83
N VAL A 179 4.25 -9.60 2.82
CA VAL A 179 4.10 -9.05 4.15
C VAL A 179 4.70 -10.06 5.14
N PRO A 180 5.52 -9.65 6.12
CA PRO A 180 5.96 -10.57 7.16
C PRO A 180 4.73 -11.01 7.96
N SER A 181 4.72 -12.26 8.43
CA SER A 181 3.73 -12.68 9.41
C SER A 181 3.92 -11.83 10.67
N VAL A 182 2.87 -11.18 11.13
CA VAL A 182 2.86 -10.28 12.30
C VAL A 182 1.78 -10.80 13.23
N GLN A 183 2.15 -11.09 14.47
CA GLN A 183 1.26 -11.74 15.44
C GLN A 183 0.50 -10.74 16.30
N SER A 184 1.05 -9.54 16.49
CA SER A 184 0.33 -8.46 17.17
C SER A 184 1.05 -7.14 17.01
N THR A 185 0.28 -6.12 16.64
CA THR A 185 0.67 -4.72 16.73
C THR A 185 -0.44 -3.98 17.47
N VAL A 186 -0.20 -3.56 18.71
CA VAL A 186 -1.17 -2.79 19.52
C VAL A 186 -0.63 -1.39 19.72
N VAL A 187 -1.44 -0.38 19.38
CA VAL A 187 -1.18 1.02 19.75
C VAL A 187 -2.13 1.41 20.88
N HIS A 188 -1.62 1.65 22.09
CA HIS A 188 -2.45 2.11 23.21
C HIS A 188 -2.96 3.54 22.97
N PRO A 189 -4.22 3.86 23.33
CA PRO A 189 -4.68 5.24 23.32
C PRO A 189 -3.82 6.04 24.32
N GLY A 190 -3.11 7.05 23.80
CA GLY A 190 -2.28 7.93 24.60
C GLY A 190 -3.11 8.52 25.74
N GLN A 191 -2.80 8.14 26.98
CA GLN A 191 -3.39 8.75 28.16
C GLN A 191 -2.94 10.21 28.19
N ALA A 192 -3.81 11.12 27.76
CA ALA A 192 -3.66 12.54 28.01
C ALA A 192 -3.75 12.75 29.53
N LYS A 193 -2.59 12.80 30.18
CA LYS A 193 -2.48 13.16 31.59
C LYS A 193 -2.74 14.66 31.69
N ILE A 194 -3.91 15.00 32.21
CA ILE A 194 -4.35 16.36 32.56
C ILE A 194 -3.43 16.94 33.63
#